data_AF-A0A3D2JGQ9-F1
#
_entry.id   AF-A0A3D2JGQ9-F1
#
_cell.length_a   1.000
_cell.length_b   1.000
_cell.length_c   1.000
_cell.angle_alpha   90.00
_cell.angle_beta   90.00
_cell.angle_gamma   90.00
#
_symmetry.space_group_name_H-M   'P 1'
#
loop_
_entity.id
_entity.type
_entity.pdbx_description
1 polymer ?
#
loop_
_entity_poly.entity_id
_entity_poly.type
_entity_poly.pdbx_seq_one_letter_code
_entity_poly.pdbx_strand_id
1 'polypeptide(L)' 'LADTDTTVSQLYGVWKEKNMYGKKYMGVNRETFLIDKDGIVRKVWPKVKPDDHAQEVLDAIEELHL' A
#
# COMPACT_ATOMS: atom_id res chain seq x y z
N LEU A 1 1.07 6.17 -11.88
CA LEU A 1 2.24 5.32 -12.23
C LEU A 1 1.71 4.07 -12.90
N ALA A 2 2.26 3.70 -14.06
CA ALA A 2 2.03 2.38 -14.65
C ALA A 2 3.23 1.48 -14.29
N ASP A 3 3.05 0.59 -13.32
CA ASP A 3 4.07 -0.35 -12.81
C ASP A 3 3.95 -1.70 -13.55
N THR A 4 4.08 -1.67 -14.89
CA THR A 4 3.73 -2.84 -15.73
C THR A 4 4.68 -4.02 -15.58
N ASP A 5 5.92 -3.78 -15.14
CA ASP A 5 6.92 -4.80 -14.83
C ASP A 5 6.91 -5.23 -13.35
N THR A 6 6.03 -4.64 -12.54
CA THR A 6 5.87 -4.85 -11.09
C THR A 6 7.07 -4.44 -10.23
N THR A 7 8.04 -3.70 -10.78
CA THR A 7 9.28 -3.33 -10.07
C THR A 7 8.97 -2.57 -8.78
N VAL A 8 8.09 -1.57 -8.82
CA VAL A 8 7.74 -0.78 -7.63
C VAL A 8 6.94 -1.63 -6.63
N SER A 9 5.99 -2.43 -7.12
CA SER A 9 5.21 -3.34 -6.29
C SER A 9 6.07 -4.36 -5.53
N GLN A 10 7.17 -4.82 -6.13
CA GLN A 10 8.15 -5.68 -5.48
C GLN A 10 9.00 -4.93 -4.44
N LEU A 11 9.46 -3.72 -4.75
CA LEU A 11 10.22 -2.87 -3.82
C LEU A 11 9.43 -2.55 -2.54
N TYR A 12 8.14 -2.26 -2.68
CA TYR A 12 7.24 -2.03 -1.54
C TYR A 12 6.73 -3.33 -0.90
N GLY A 13 7.14 -4.49 -1.44
CA GLY A 13 6.77 -5.79 -0.91
C GLY A 13 5.28 -6.13 -1.04
N VAL A 14 4.52 -5.41 -1.87
CA VAL A 14 3.06 -5.64 -2.05
C VAL A 14 2.74 -6.68 -3.10
N TRP A 15 3.71 -7.08 -3.92
CA TRP A 15 3.60 -8.19 -4.86
C TRP A 15 3.76 -9.54 -4.13
N LYS A 16 2.64 -10.21 -3.81
CA LYS A 16 2.62 -11.41 -2.97
C LYS A 16 1.91 -12.57 -3.65
N GLU A 17 2.28 -13.81 -3.27
CA GLU A 17 1.55 -15.01 -3.67
C GLU A 17 0.19 -15.03 -2.98
N LYS A 18 -0.87 -15.28 -3.76
CA LYS A 18 -2.23 -15.50 -3.29
C LYS A 18 -2.63 -16.93 -3.65
N ASN A 19 -3.31 -17.59 -2.72
CA ASN A 19 -3.93 -18.88 -2.98
C ASN A 19 -5.44 -18.70 -2.99
N MET A 20 -6.08 -18.94 -4.13
CA MET A 20 -7.52 -18.87 -4.26
C MET A 20 -8.01 -20.20 -4.84
N TYR A 21 -8.80 -20.93 -4.06
CA TYR A 21 -9.33 -22.25 -4.42
C TYR A 21 -8.25 -23.24 -4.88
N GLY A 22 -7.11 -23.27 -4.17
CA GLY A 22 -5.99 -24.18 -4.47
C GLY A 22 -5.11 -23.73 -5.62
N LYS A 23 -5.41 -22.61 -6.29
CA LYS A 23 -4.57 -22.02 -7.33
C LYS A 23 -3.70 -20.90 -6.74
N LYS A 24 -2.39 -21.05 -6.89
CA LYS A 24 -1.39 -20.03 -6.55
C LYS A 24 -1.22 -19.07 -7.72
N TYR A 25 -1.26 -17.78 -7.45
CA TYR A 25 -0.95 -16.73 -8.42
C TYR A 25 -0.33 -15.54 -7.70
N MET A 26 0.46 -14.75 -8.40
CA MET A 26 0.99 -13.51 -7.86
C MET A 26 -0.02 -12.37 -8.05
N GLY A 27 -0.16 -11.52 -7.06
CA GLY A 27 -1.03 -10.36 -7.13
C GLY A 27 -0.63 -9.25 -6.18
N VAL A 28 -1.05 -8.03 -6.50
CA VAL A 28 -0.83 -6.86 -5.65
C VAL A 28 -1.77 -6.93 -4.45
N ASN A 29 -1.22 -6.77 -3.25
CA ASN A 29 -2.00 -6.47 -2.05
C ASN A 29 -2.32 -4.98 -1.99
N ARG A 30 -3.57 -4.64 -1.68
CA ARG A 30 -3.97 -3.26 -1.46
C ARG A 30 -3.42 -2.79 -0.12
N GLU A 31 -2.34 -2.03 -0.19
CA GLU A 31 -1.66 -1.42 0.95
C GLU A 31 -1.39 0.07 0.60
N THR A 32 -1.32 0.94 1.60
CA THR A 32 -1.01 2.37 1.41
C THR A 32 0.18 2.75 2.29
N PHE A 33 1.04 3.61 1.78
CA PHE A 33 2.24 4.09 2.46
C PHE A 33 2.20 5.61 2.46
N LEU A 34 2.34 6.22 3.65
CA LEU A 34 2.50 7.66 3.81
C LEU A 34 3.98 7.95 4.00
N ILE A 35 4.53 8.72 3.06
CA ILE A 35 5.95 9.06 2.99
C ILE A 35 6.05 10.58 3.12
N ASP A 36 6.91 11.05 4.01
CA ASP A 36 7.10 12.48 4.20
C ASP A 36 8.06 13.12 3.19
N LYS A 37 8.26 14.43 3.32
CA LYS A 37 9.16 15.22 2.47
C LYS A 37 10.63 14.78 2.52
N ASP A 38 11.04 14.08 3.58
CA ASP A 38 12.41 13.59 3.76
C ASP A 38 12.56 12.16 3.24
N GLY A 39 11.51 11.60 2.61
CA GLY A 39 11.50 10.27 2.03
C GLY A 39 11.30 9.13 3.03
N ILE A 40 10.88 9.46 4.27
CA ILE A 40 10.68 8.47 5.32
C ILE A 40 9.23 7.98 5.33
N VAL A 41 9.05 6.66 5.33
CA VAL A 41 7.74 6.04 5.54
C VAL A 41 7.29 6.31 6.98
N ARG A 42 6.26 7.13 7.16
CA ARG A 42 5.71 7.49 8.47
C ARG A 42 4.59 6.56 8.91
N LYS A 43 3.81 6.02 7.97
CA LYS A 43 2.71 5.10 8.27
C LYS A 43 2.46 4.14 7.10
N VAL A 44 2.03 2.93 7.44
CA VAL A 44 1.65 1.89 6.47
C VAL A 44 0.29 1.32 6.87
N TRP A 45 -0.63 1.25 5.92
CA TRP A 45 -1.92 0.59 6.08
C TRP A 45 -1.95 -0.68 5.23
N PRO A 46 -1.81 -1.86 5.85
CA PRO A 46 -1.99 -3.13 5.15
C PRO A 46 -3.48 -3.49 5.03
N LYS A 47 -3.85 -4.23 3.97
CA LYS A 47 -5.21 -4.79 3.77
C LYS A 47 -6.33 -3.73 3.78
N VAL A 48 -6.11 -2.64 3.06
CA VAL A 48 -7.02 -1.48 3.00
C VAL A 48 -8.41 -1.86 2.50
N LYS A 49 -9.44 -1.37 3.20
CA LYS A 49 -10.83 -1.33 2.74
C LYS A 49 -11.13 0.07 2.17
N PRO A 50 -11.67 0.20 0.95
CA PRO A 50 -11.79 1.49 0.29
C PRO A 50 -12.68 2.52 0.99
N ASP A 51 -13.76 2.07 1.61
CA ASP A 51 -14.93 2.91 1.91
C ASP A 51 -14.58 4.16 2.75
N ASP A 52 -13.69 4.03 3.73
CA ASP A 52 -13.30 5.12 4.64
C ASP A 52 -11.80 5.48 4.60
N HIS A 53 -11.01 4.74 3.82
CA HIS A 53 -9.54 4.82 3.90
C HIS A 53 -8.97 6.18 3.48
N ALA A 54 -9.63 6.89 2.58
CA ALA A 54 -9.19 8.23 2.19
C ALA A 54 -9.21 9.20 3.39
N GLN A 55 -10.22 9.10 4.26
CA GLN A 55 -10.30 9.91 5.47
C GLN A 55 -9.23 9.48 6.47
N GLU A 56 -9.01 8.17 6.67
CA GLU A 56 -7.95 7.65 7.55
C GLU A 56 -6.55 8.16 7.15
N VAL A 57 -6.29 8.32 5.85
CA VAL A 57 -5.03 8.87 5.35
C VAL A 57 -4.94 10.37 5.63
N LEU A 58 -6.02 11.13 5.40
CA LEU A 58 -6.06 12.56 5.67
C LEU A 58 -5.82 12.86 7.15
N ASP A 59 -6.55 12.17 8.04
CA ASP A 59 -6.41 12.33 9.49
C ASP A 59 -4.97 12.06 9.93
N ALA A 60 -4.32 11.03 9.36
CA ALA A 60 -2.94 10.72 9.67
C ALA A 60 -1.94 11.78 9.20
N ILE A 61 -2.22 12.49 8.10
CA ILE A 61 -1.39 13.61 7.65
C ILE A 61 -1.51 14.76 8.65
N GLU A 62 -2.73 15.08 9.10
CA GLU A 62 -2.98 16.13 10.09
C GLU A 62 -2.35 15.82 11.45
N GLU A 63 -2.53 14.60 11.96
CA GLU A 63 -1.97 14.12 13.24
C GLU A 63 -0.44 14.13 13.28
N LEU A 64 0.20 13.79 12.16
CA LEU A 64 1.65 13.73 12.05
C LEU A 64 2.28 15.07 11.66
N HIS A 65 1.46 16.10 11.44
CA HIS A 65 1.87 17.43 10.98
C HIS A 65 2.75 17.37 9.72
N LEU A 66 2.32 16.55 8.76
CA LEU A 66 3.00 16.31 7.48
C LEU A 66 2.55 17.25 6.38
#